data_AF-A0A433RFH5-F1
#
_entry.id   AF-A0A433RFH5-F1
#
_cell.length_a   1.000
_cell.length_b   1.000
_cell.length_c   1.000
_cell.angle_alpha   90.00
_cell.angle_beta   90.00
_cell.angle_gamma   90.00
#
_symmetry.space_group_name_H-M   'P 1'
#
loop_
_entity.id
_entity.type
_entity.pdbx_description
1 polymer ?
#
loop_
_entity_poly.entity_id
_entity_poly.type
_entity_poly.pdbx_seq_one_letter_code
_entity_poly.pdbx_strand_id
1 'polypeptide(L)'
;MKVPILFLIAVILLAGCAYKKDGNSPSQPSPTLTAPPSTANSNSIAYENNQYGFRFSLPSSWKGYSIVISKWEGNVTDVDSAGAKSPETGPMLTIRDPRWTEQTPRQDIPVMVFTTSQWDSLRREQFSIGAAAVPPSELGRNDTYVFAIPARYNFAYPPGYEEAEQIIKENTPLKALN
;
A
#
# COMPACT_ATOMS: atom_id res chain seq x y z
N MET A 1 11.05 -46.00 -0.74
CA MET A 1 11.92 -46.15 -1.95
C MET A 1 11.65 -44.94 -2.85
N LYS A 2 12.56 -44.03 -3.21
CA LYS A 2 14.02 -43.92 -3.10
C LYS A 2 14.39 -42.56 -2.45
N VAL A 3 15.55 -42.53 -1.81
CA VAL A 3 16.22 -41.38 -1.15
C VAL A 3 17.22 -40.73 -2.16
N PRO A 4 18.07 -39.76 -1.78
CA PRO A 4 18.03 -38.32 -2.10
C PRO A 4 19.16 -37.89 -3.07
N ILE A 5 19.25 -36.60 -3.42
CA ILE A 5 20.53 -36.04 -3.90
C ILE A 5 20.88 -34.78 -3.09
N LEU A 6 21.83 -35.02 -2.20
CA LEU A 6 22.73 -34.10 -1.55
C LEU A 6 23.79 -33.66 -2.59
N PHE A 7 24.06 -32.37 -2.73
CA PHE A 7 25.35 -31.93 -3.25
C PHE A 7 25.96 -30.86 -2.36
N LEU A 8 27.26 -31.07 -2.15
CA LEU A 8 28.15 -30.55 -1.14
C LEU A 8 29.01 -29.43 -1.78
N ILE A 9 29.15 -28.32 -1.05
CA ILE A 9 30.36 -27.47 -0.85
C ILE A 9 31.29 -27.19 -2.04
N ALA A 10 31.59 -25.90 -2.27
CA ALA A 10 32.96 -25.44 -2.51
C ALA A 10 33.16 -23.99 -2.06
N VAL A 11 33.95 -23.83 -0.99
CA VAL A 11 34.55 -22.58 -0.51
C VAL A 11 35.74 -22.24 -1.40
N ILE A 12 35.86 -20.98 -1.84
CA ILE A 12 37.12 -20.45 -2.40
C ILE A 12 37.49 -19.16 -1.66
N LEU A 13 38.50 -19.29 -0.79
CA LEU A 13 39.29 -18.22 -0.21
C LEU A 13 40.44 -17.89 -1.16
N LEU A 14 40.56 -16.64 -1.61
CA LEU A 14 41.82 -16.04 -2.08
C LEU A 14 41.76 -14.54 -1.73
N ALA A 15 42.47 -14.10 -0.69
CA ALA A 15 43.85 -13.59 -0.72
C ALA A 15 43.87 -12.06 -0.91
N GLY A 16 44.20 -11.36 0.17
CA GLY A 16 44.35 -9.93 0.20
C GLY A 16 45.65 -9.45 -0.46
N CYS A 17 45.62 -8.20 -0.91
CA CYS A 17 46.82 -7.41 -1.13
C CYS A 17 46.77 -6.21 -0.17
N ALA A 18 47.63 -6.25 0.84
CA ALA A 18 48.05 -5.04 1.54
C ALA A 18 48.99 -4.27 0.60
N TYR A 19 48.72 -2.99 0.37
CA TYR A 19 49.71 -2.10 -0.24
C TYR A 19 49.95 -0.89 0.67
N LYS A 20 51.23 -0.56 0.75
CA LYS A 20 51.88 0.32 1.72
C LYS A 20 51.74 1.78 1.28
N LYS A 21 51.69 2.64 2.29
CA LYS A 21 51.54 4.09 2.27
C LYS A 21 52.87 4.77 1.96
N ASP A 22 52.92 5.59 0.91
CA ASP A 22 53.94 6.63 0.72
C ASP A 22 53.25 7.98 0.56
N GLY A 23 53.65 8.95 1.37
CA GLY A 23 53.14 10.31 1.33
C GLY A 23 54.12 11.23 0.61
N ASN A 24 53.60 12.11 -0.26
CA ASN A 24 53.92 13.54 -0.26
C ASN A 24 52.93 14.29 -1.17
N SER A 25 52.22 15.27 -0.61
CA SER A 25 51.34 16.19 -1.34
C SER A 25 52.14 17.29 -2.04
N PRO A 26 51.72 17.70 -3.24
CA PRO A 26 51.65 19.10 -3.61
C PRO A 26 50.19 19.53 -3.72
N SER A 27 49.85 20.63 -3.06
CA SER A 27 48.53 21.27 -3.03
C SER A 27 48.08 21.66 -4.44
N GLN A 28 47.03 21.01 -4.93
CA GLN A 28 46.37 21.35 -6.19
C GLN A 28 44.97 21.94 -5.88
N PRO A 29 44.57 23.07 -6.48
CA PRO A 29 43.28 23.70 -6.20
C PRO A 29 42.12 22.80 -6.62
N SER A 30 41.12 22.71 -5.74
CA SER A 30 39.93 21.87 -5.86
C SER A 30 39.16 22.11 -7.16
N PRO A 31 38.87 21.08 -7.97
CA PRO A 31 37.65 21.07 -8.75
C PRO A 31 36.50 20.68 -7.80
N THR A 32 35.46 21.51 -7.77
CA THR A 32 34.17 21.21 -7.15
C THR A 32 33.74 19.80 -7.55
N LEU A 33 33.73 18.87 -6.58
CA LEU A 33 33.10 17.58 -6.75
C LEU A 33 31.59 17.82 -6.84
N THR A 34 31.09 17.99 -8.06
CA THR A 34 29.70 17.68 -8.35
C THR A 34 29.54 16.21 -8.03
N ALA A 35 28.85 15.93 -6.92
CA ALA A 35 28.39 14.58 -6.61
C ALA A 35 27.73 14.00 -7.87
N PRO A 36 27.98 12.73 -8.21
CA PRO A 36 27.20 12.10 -9.27
C PRO A 36 25.71 12.30 -8.94
N PRO A 37 24.83 12.47 -9.94
CA PRO A 37 23.40 12.53 -9.67
C PRO A 37 23.09 11.32 -8.80
N SER A 38 22.59 11.56 -7.59
CA SER A 38 21.98 10.50 -6.79
C SER A 38 20.94 9.88 -7.71
N THR A 39 21.27 8.73 -8.31
CA THR A 39 20.30 7.83 -8.86
C THR A 39 19.44 7.47 -7.67
N ALA A 40 18.34 8.19 -7.51
CA ALA A 40 17.25 7.78 -6.66
C ALA A 40 16.86 6.41 -7.18
N ASN A 41 17.38 5.36 -6.53
CA ASN A 41 16.85 4.03 -6.64
C ASN A 41 15.39 4.18 -6.23
N SER A 42 14.49 4.34 -7.20
CA SER A 42 13.07 4.40 -6.97
C SER A 42 12.64 2.99 -6.58
N ASN A 43 12.89 2.64 -5.32
CA ASN A 43 12.50 1.38 -4.68
C ASN A 43 10.96 1.28 -4.51
N SER A 44 10.20 2.18 -5.15
CA SER A 44 8.76 2.23 -5.13
C SER A 44 8.16 2.08 -6.53
N ILE A 45 6.99 1.47 -6.56
CA ILE A 45 6.15 1.21 -7.73
C ILE A 45 4.90 2.05 -7.53
N ALA A 46 4.38 2.66 -8.59
CA ALA A 46 3.13 3.38 -8.52
C ALA A 46 1.97 2.49 -8.99
N TYR A 47 0.91 2.46 -8.19
CA TYR A 47 -0.42 2.11 -8.64
C TYR A 47 -1.17 3.40 -8.94
N GLU A 48 -1.56 3.59 -10.19
CA GLU A 48 -2.38 4.72 -10.63
C GLU A 48 -3.75 4.20 -11.03
N ASN A 49 -4.79 4.77 -10.43
CA ASN A 49 -6.16 4.49 -10.81
C ASN A 49 -6.73 5.73 -11.52
N ASN A 50 -6.69 5.71 -12.85
CA ASN A 50 -7.19 6.81 -13.67
C ASN A 50 -8.72 6.94 -13.64
N GLN A 51 -9.45 5.87 -13.30
CA GLN A 51 -10.91 5.90 -13.21
C GLN A 51 -11.38 6.76 -12.04
N TYR A 52 -10.71 6.66 -10.89
CA TYR A 52 -11.07 7.41 -9.69
C TYR A 52 -10.10 8.55 -9.37
N GLY A 53 -8.99 8.68 -10.10
CA GLY A 53 -8.08 9.82 -10.01
C GLY A 53 -7.20 9.82 -8.76
N PHE A 54 -6.53 8.70 -8.47
CA PHE A 54 -5.55 8.64 -7.37
C PHE A 54 -4.30 7.84 -7.72
N ARG A 55 -3.22 8.13 -7.00
CA ARG A 55 -1.94 7.40 -7.06
C ARG A 55 -1.55 6.88 -5.68
N PHE A 56 -1.16 5.62 -5.64
CA PHE A 56 -0.73 4.90 -4.45
C PHE A 56 0.69 4.37 -4.68
N SER A 57 1.62 4.72 -3.78
CA SER A 57 3.02 4.29 -3.84
C SER A 57 3.19 2.98 -3.07
N LEU A 58 3.70 1.96 -3.74
CA LEU A 58 3.97 0.64 -3.18
C LEU A 58 5.48 0.38 -3.14
N PRO A 59 6.01 -0.35 -2.16
CA PRO A 59 7.41 -0.75 -2.17
C PRO A 59 7.67 -1.81 -3.25
N SER A 60 8.94 -2.00 -3.61
CA SER A 60 9.35 -3.01 -4.59
C SER A 60 8.96 -4.45 -4.23
N SER A 61 8.75 -4.76 -2.94
CA SER A 61 8.21 -6.05 -2.47
C SER A 61 6.80 -6.35 -2.98
N TRP A 62 6.07 -5.32 -3.42
CA TRP A 62 4.72 -5.44 -3.99
C TRP A 62 4.72 -5.56 -5.52
N LYS A 63 5.88 -5.74 -6.16
CA LYS A 63 5.94 -5.97 -7.60
C LYS A 63 5.12 -7.21 -7.97
N GLY A 64 4.18 -7.05 -8.90
CA GLY A 64 3.25 -8.11 -9.29
C GLY A 64 1.95 -8.14 -8.49
N TYR A 65 1.65 -7.10 -7.70
CA TYR A 65 0.32 -6.93 -7.09
C TYR A 65 -0.79 -7.01 -8.14
N SER A 66 -1.98 -7.41 -7.70
CA SER A 66 -3.19 -7.38 -8.52
C SER A 66 -4.26 -6.52 -7.85
N ILE A 67 -5.29 -6.12 -8.62
CA ILE A 67 -6.44 -5.39 -8.10
C ILE A 67 -7.65 -6.32 -8.11
N VAL A 68 -8.21 -6.56 -6.93
CA VAL A 68 -9.49 -7.25 -6.77
C VAL A 68 -10.57 -6.19 -6.58
N ILE A 69 -11.58 -6.21 -7.45
CA ILE A 69 -12.69 -5.24 -7.40
C ILE A 69 -13.89 -5.92 -6.76
N SER A 70 -14.48 -5.23 -5.78
CA SER A 70 -15.71 -5.62 -5.11
C SER A 70 -16.53 -4.38 -4.79
N LYS A 71 -17.54 -4.51 -3.93
CA LYS A 71 -18.37 -3.41 -3.44
C LYS A 71 -18.42 -3.39 -1.92
N TRP A 72 -18.52 -2.20 -1.35
CA TRP A 72 -18.97 -2.00 0.02
C TRP A 72 -20.48 -1.73 0.02
N GLU A 73 -21.13 -2.09 1.13
CA GLU A 73 -22.56 -1.86 1.34
C GLU A 73 -22.78 -1.18 2.70
N GLY A 74 -23.68 -0.20 2.71
CA GLY A 74 -24.06 0.60 3.85
C GLY A 74 -25.47 0.24 4.33
N ASN A 75 -25.62 0.02 5.62
CA ASN A 75 -26.90 -0.21 6.27
C ASN A 75 -27.52 1.14 6.66
N VAL A 76 -28.72 1.42 6.16
CA VAL A 76 -29.47 2.63 6.47
C VAL A 76 -30.03 2.52 7.89
N THR A 77 -29.81 3.54 8.71
CA THR A 77 -30.22 3.55 10.13
C THR A 77 -31.73 3.82 10.31
N ASP A 78 -32.37 4.39 9.29
CA ASP A 78 -33.72 4.97 9.38
C ASP A 78 -34.77 4.11 8.65
N VAL A 79 -35.43 3.22 9.40
CA VAL A 79 -36.51 2.33 8.94
C VAL A 79 -37.91 2.96 9.01
N ASP A 80 -38.04 4.17 9.55
CA ASP A 80 -39.33 4.78 9.92
C ASP A 80 -39.93 5.70 8.84
N SER A 81 -39.24 5.91 7.72
CA SER A 81 -39.79 6.63 6.56
C SER A 81 -40.40 5.63 5.57
N ALA A 82 -41.69 5.80 5.28
CA ALA A 82 -42.45 5.01 4.31
C ALA A 82 -41.75 4.91 2.94
N GLY A 83 -40.98 3.83 2.76
CA GLY A 83 -40.19 3.54 1.57
C GLY A 83 -38.80 3.07 1.97
N ALA A 84 -38.57 1.75 1.89
CA ALA A 84 -37.25 1.16 2.13
C ALA A 84 -36.22 1.84 1.22
N LYS A 85 -35.37 2.70 1.80
CA LYS A 85 -34.23 3.27 1.07
C LYS A 85 -33.30 2.13 0.73
N SER A 86 -32.92 2.03 -0.55
CA SER A 86 -31.90 1.07 -0.96
C SER A 86 -30.60 1.33 -0.18
N PRO A 87 -29.84 0.27 0.19
CA PRO A 87 -28.58 0.44 0.87
C PRO A 87 -27.62 1.28 0.02
N GLU A 88 -26.86 2.16 0.68
CA GLU A 88 -25.77 2.87 0.02
C GLU A 88 -24.70 1.86 -0.41
N THR A 89 -24.14 2.02 -1.59
CA THR A 89 -23.09 1.12 -2.08
C THR A 89 -22.02 1.90 -2.82
N GLY A 90 -20.84 1.31 -2.92
CA GLY A 90 -19.79 1.87 -3.75
C GLY A 90 -18.63 0.89 -3.98
N PRO A 91 -17.67 1.29 -4.83
CA PRO A 91 -16.54 0.45 -5.21
C PRO A 91 -15.61 0.20 -4.02
N MET A 92 -15.11 -1.04 -3.91
CA MET A 92 -13.99 -1.38 -3.04
C MET A 92 -12.88 -2.00 -3.89
N LEU A 93 -11.74 -1.30 -3.94
CA LEU A 93 -10.55 -1.71 -4.66
C LEU A 93 -9.57 -2.32 -3.68
N THR A 94 -9.21 -3.59 -3.86
CA THR A 94 -8.27 -4.27 -2.99
C THR A 94 -6.96 -4.49 -3.74
N ILE A 95 -5.89 -3.82 -3.29
CA ILE A 95 -4.52 -4.07 -3.75
C ILE A 95 -4.06 -5.36 -3.07
N ARG A 96 -3.99 -6.43 -3.85
CA ARG A 96 -3.64 -7.78 -3.40
C ARG A 96 -2.13 -7.92 -3.23
N ASP A 97 -1.68 -8.33 -2.04
CA ASP A 97 -0.26 -8.64 -1.82
C ASP A 97 0.16 -9.75 -2.80
N PRO A 98 1.22 -9.57 -3.61
CA PRO A 98 1.65 -10.58 -4.58
C PRO A 98 2.04 -11.93 -3.96
N ARG A 99 2.28 -11.97 -2.65
CA ARG A 99 2.62 -13.19 -1.89
C ARG A 99 1.39 -13.85 -1.25
N TRP A 100 0.18 -13.31 -1.47
CA TRP A 100 -1.06 -13.88 -0.98
C TRP A 100 -1.36 -15.21 -1.66
N THR A 101 -1.82 -16.20 -0.88
CA THR A 101 -2.35 -17.48 -1.39
C THR A 101 -3.59 -17.88 -0.60
N GLU A 102 -4.39 -18.83 -1.11
CA GLU A 102 -5.53 -19.38 -0.36
C GLU A 102 -5.09 -20.10 0.92
N GLN A 103 -3.92 -20.73 0.90
CA GLN A 103 -3.36 -21.45 2.06
C GLN A 103 -2.72 -20.50 3.08
N THR A 104 -2.26 -19.34 2.63
CA THR A 104 -1.67 -18.31 3.50
C THR A 104 -2.15 -16.94 3.05
N PRO A 105 -3.38 -16.56 3.42
CA PRO A 105 -3.90 -15.24 3.13
C PRO A 105 -3.04 -14.19 3.83
N ARG A 106 -2.46 -13.28 3.05
CA ARG A 106 -1.72 -12.12 3.57
C ARG A 106 -2.61 -10.89 3.63
N GLN A 107 -2.22 -9.87 4.38
CA GLN A 107 -2.97 -8.62 4.44
C GLN A 107 -2.94 -7.91 3.08
N ASP A 108 -4.11 -7.69 2.50
CA ASP A 108 -4.30 -6.79 1.37
C ASP A 108 -4.49 -5.34 1.85
N ILE A 109 -4.34 -4.38 0.92
CA ILE A 109 -4.67 -2.97 1.15
C ILE A 109 -6.01 -2.64 0.46
N PRO A 110 -7.13 -2.58 1.20
CA PRO A 110 -8.41 -2.15 0.65
C PRO A 110 -8.49 -0.62 0.54
N VAL A 111 -9.12 -0.13 -0.51
CA VAL A 111 -9.46 1.28 -0.74
C VAL A 111 -10.94 1.36 -1.09
N MET A 112 -11.73 1.87 -0.16
CA MET A 112 -13.13 2.19 -0.39
C MET A 112 -13.22 3.52 -1.14
N VAL A 113 -14.07 3.56 -2.17
CA VAL A 113 -14.34 4.79 -2.92
C VAL A 113 -15.73 5.28 -2.58
N PHE A 114 -15.80 6.53 -2.13
CA PHE A 114 -17.04 7.24 -1.84
C PHE A 114 -17.16 8.44 -2.76
N THR A 115 -18.37 8.79 -3.18
CA THR A 115 -18.63 10.18 -3.60
C THR A 115 -18.55 11.11 -2.37
N THR A 116 -18.28 12.40 -2.58
CA THR A 116 -18.29 13.39 -1.49
C THR A 116 -19.61 13.39 -0.70
N SER A 117 -20.75 13.26 -1.40
CA SER A 117 -22.07 13.17 -0.74
C SER A 117 -22.23 11.92 0.11
N GLN A 118 -21.76 10.77 -0.36
CA GLN A 118 -21.81 9.53 0.43
C GLN A 118 -20.93 9.63 1.68
N TRP A 119 -19.73 10.23 1.55
CA TRP A 119 -18.85 10.45 2.69
C TRP A 119 -19.48 11.38 3.73
N ASP A 120 -20.13 12.46 3.30
CA ASP A 120 -20.82 13.40 4.20
C ASP A 120 -22.04 12.76 4.88
N SER A 121 -22.76 11.88 4.18
CA SER A 121 -23.86 11.10 4.77
C SER A 121 -23.36 10.05 5.77
N LEU A 122 -22.23 9.39 5.51
CA LEU A 122 -21.57 8.48 6.44
C LEU A 122 -21.13 9.23 7.72
N ARG A 123 -20.51 10.40 7.57
CA ARG A 123 -20.08 11.25 8.70
C ARG A 123 -21.24 11.82 9.53
N ARG A 124 -22.42 11.95 8.93
CA ARG A 124 -23.67 12.33 9.62
C ARG A 124 -24.45 11.13 10.13
N GLU A 125 -23.86 9.94 10.11
CA GLU A 125 -24.45 8.69 10.63
C GLU A 125 -25.79 8.31 9.96
N GLN A 126 -26.03 8.81 8.75
CA GLN A 126 -27.25 8.50 7.98
C GLN A 126 -27.29 7.05 7.50
N PHE A 127 -26.11 6.45 7.39
CA PHE A 127 -25.91 5.01 7.22
C PHE A 127 -24.60 4.60 7.90
N SER A 128 -24.43 3.31 8.12
CA SER A 128 -23.23 2.71 8.68
C SER A 128 -22.67 1.63 7.76
N ILE A 129 -21.37 1.36 7.82
CA ILE A 129 -20.74 0.30 7.01
C ILE A 129 -20.25 -0.81 7.94
N GLY A 130 -20.75 -2.02 7.69
CA GLY A 130 -20.57 -3.13 8.60
C GLY A 130 -21.24 -2.90 9.95
N ALA A 131 -20.87 -3.71 10.94
CA ALA A 131 -21.38 -3.64 12.31
C ALA A 131 -20.35 -3.05 13.29
N ALA A 132 -19.27 -2.45 12.80
CA ALA A 132 -18.21 -1.93 13.64
C ALA A 132 -18.60 -0.58 14.26
N ALA A 133 -18.32 -0.40 15.55
CA ALA A 133 -18.47 0.89 16.24
C ALA A 133 -17.46 1.96 15.78
N VAL A 134 -16.54 1.59 14.88
CA VAL A 134 -15.50 2.47 14.34
C VAL A 134 -15.82 2.69 12.86
N PRO A 135 -15.86 3.93 12.36
CA PRO A 135 -16.12 4.19 10.95
C PRO A 135 -14.87 3.92 10.09
N PRO A 136 -15.04 3.80 8.76
CA PRO A 136 -13.93 3.92 7.83
C PRO A 136 -13.10 5.19 8.06
N SER A 137 -11.80 5.10 7.82
CA SER A 137 -10.86 6.22 7.99
C SER A 137 -10.44 6.79 6.65
N GLU A 138 -10.45 8.11 6.51
CA GLU A 138 -10.06 8.78 5.27
C GLU A 138 -8.58 8.58 4.96
N LEU A 139 -8.29 8.15 3.73
CA LEU A 139 -6.95 8.13 3.16
C LEU A 139 -6.63 9.46 2.47
N GLY A 140 -7.59 10.03 1.76
CA GLY A 140 -7.42 11.24 0.97
C GLY A 140 -8.62 11.44 0.06
N ARG A 141 -8.59 12.48 -0.78
CA ARG A 141 -9.72 12.84 -1.65
C ARG A 141 -9.28 13.61 -2.89
N ASN A 142 -10.16 13.67 -3.87
CA ASN A 142 -10.16 14.63 -4.96
C ASN A 142 -11.53 15.33 -5.04
N ASP A 143 -11.77 16.09 -6.10
CA ASP A 143 -13.00 16.89 -6.24
C ASP A 143 -14.28 16.04 -6.33
N THR A 144 -14.17 14.76 -6.70
CA THR A 144 -15.31 13.85 -6.90
C THR A 144 -15.42 12.79 -5.81
N TYR A 145 -14.29 12.29 -5.34
CA TYR A 145 -14.23 11.09 -4.51
C TYR A 145 -13.45 11.28 -3.21
N VAL A 146 -13.90 10.58 -2.17
CA VAL A 146 -13.15 10.34 -0.94
C VAL A 146 -12.71 8.88 -0.92
N PHE A 147 -11.42 8.66 -0.64
CA PHE A 147 -10.82 7.35 -0.50
C PHE A 147 -10.67 7.01 0.98
N ALA A 148 -11.04 5.81 1.38
CA ALA A 148 -10.98 5.42 2.78
C ALA A 148 -10.52 3.96 3.00
N ILE A 149 -10.00 3.70 4.18
CA ILE A 149 -9.72 2.36 4.70
C ILE A 149 -10.95 1.87 5.47
N PRO A 150 -11.44 0.63 5.23
CA PRO A 150 -12.47 0.01 6.03
C PRO A 150 -12.08 -0.04 7.51
N ALA A 151 -13.08 0.11 8.38
CA ALA A 151 -12.88 -0.09 9.80
C ALA A 151 -12.31 -1.48 10.07
N ARG A 152 -11.28 -1.55 10.94
CA ARG A 152 -10.74 -2.83 11.41
C ARG A 152 -10.25 -3.76 10.27
N TYR A 153 -9.82 -3.21 9.13
CA TYR A 153 -9.43 -3.98 7.94
C TYR A 153 -8.33 -5.04 8.20
N ASN A 154 -7.54 -4.86 9.26
CA ASN A 154 -6.44 -5.72 9.68
C ASN A 154 -6.63 -6.38 11.07
N PHE A 155 -7.85 -6.39 11.61
CA PHE A 155 -8.12 -6.87 12.97
C PHE A 155 -7.83 -8.36 13.20
N ALA A 156 -7.75 -9.15 12.11
CA ALA A 156 -7.33 -10.55 12.16
C ALA A 156 -5.80 -10.74 12.26
N TYR A 157 -5.02 -9.66 12.17
CA TYR A 157 -3.57 -9.65 12.16
C TYR A 157 -2.94 -10.70 11.20
N PRO A 158 -3.41 -10.80 9.94
CA PRO A 158 -2.86 -11.79 9.01
C PRO A 158 -1.41 -11.44 8.65
N PRO A 159 -0.61 -12.40 8.15
CA PRO A 159 0.75 -12.12 7.76
C PRO A 159 0.86 -10.91 6.82
N GLY A 160 1.76 -9.99 7.13
CA GLY A 160 1.95 -8.76 6.35
C GLY A 160 1.10 -7.56 6.77
N TYR A 161 0.31 -7.66 7.85
CA TYR A 161 -0.51 -6.52 8.29
C TYR A 161 0.31 -5.30 8.69
N GLU A 162 1.47 -5.45 9.33
CA GLU A 162 2.33 -4.32 9.69
C GLU A 162 2.92 -3.64 8.45
N GLU A 163 3.27 -4.43 7.42
CA GLU A 163 3.74 -3.89 6.14
C GLU A 163 2.63 -3.11 5.44
N ALA A 164 1.40 -3.64 5.42
CA ALA A 164 0.24 -2.95 4.87
C ALA A 164 -0.07 -1.64 5.63
N GLU A 165 -0.04 -1.66 6.96
CA GLU A 165 -0.20 -0.45 7.79
C GLU A 165 0.85 0.61 7.49
N GLN A 166 2.11 0.20 7.40
CA GLN A 166 3.21 1.12 7.11
C GLN A 166 3.05 1.74 5.72
N ILE A 167 2.69 0.94 4.72
CA ILE A 167 2.42 1.42 3.36
C ILE A 167 1.26 2.43 3.35
N ILE A 168 0.14 2.12 4.04
CA ILE A 168 -1.01 3.03 4.15
C ILE A 168 -0.59 4.35 4.80
N LYS A 169 0.16 4.29 5.89
CA LYS A 169 0.66 5.47 6.62
C LYS A 169 1.52 6.36 5.73
N GLU A 170 2.42 5.78 4.93
CA GLU A 170 3.26 6.51 3.98
C GLU A 170 2.49 7.16 2.83
N ASN A 171 1.29 6.65 2.54
CA ASN A 171 0.39 7.16 1.51
C ASN A 171 -0.76 8.00 2.05
N THR A 172 -0.72 8.43 3.32
CA THR A 172 -1.78 9.26 3.91
C THR A 172 -1.25 10.67 4.20
N PRO A 173 -1.75 11.74 3.55
CA PRO A 173 -2.90 11.74 2.65
C PRO A 173 -2.59 11.15 1.26
N LEU A 174 -3.57 10.45 0.69
CA LEU A 174 -3.47 9.80 -0.61
C LEU A 174 -3.44 10.85 -1.71
N LYS A 175 -2.49 10.70 -2.63
CA LYS A 175 -2.27 11.66 -3.70
C LYS A 175 -3.34 11.52 -4.78
N ALA A 176 -4.07 12.61 -5.05
CA ALA A 176 -4.94 12.70 -6.22
C ALA A 176 -4.11 12.78 -7.51
N LEU A 177 -4.67 12.27 -8.60
CA LEU A 177 -4.19 12.56 -9.96
C LEU A 177 -4.93 13.81 -10.44
N ASN A 178 -4.16 14.85 -10.78
CA ASN A 178 -4.68 16.11 -11.33
C ASN A 178 -5.07 15.95 -12.80
#